data_AF-A0A259LZ58-F1
#
_entry.id   AF-A0A259LZ58-F1
#
_cell.length_a   1.000
_cell.length_b   1.000
_cell.length_c   1.000
_cell.angle_alpha   90.00
_cell.angle_beta   90.00
_cell.angle_gamma   90.00
#
_symmetry.space_group_name_H-M   'P 1'
#
loop_
_entity.id
_entity.type
_entity.pdbx_description
1 polymer ?
#
loop_
_entity_poly.entity_id
_entity_poly.type
_entity_poly.pdbx_seq_one_letter_code
_entity_poly.pdbx_strand_id
1 'polypeptide(L)'
;MIPDNFAATGLHVAGNGTRPTRFQVLGERSSGTNYVKRLLGRNTALTPTEALGWKHAHPHATAIPADLAVICVTRHAVPWALSMHAKPWHCPPAMQALAFSDFIRAPWETVVDRARYFGGAVDLLGQPLQLDRDPVSGLPYPDLAALRTAKLRGLTSYANRGCTFVLLRMEQAVTQPAAVLAAICTGLDLPAPNTPLRPVVKRLGSKFLPAVPDRPQPPKQMQTADLDWLRDRLDMGLEARLGYSYD
;
A
#
# COMPACT_ATOMS: atom_id res chain seq x y z
N MET A 1 -1.60 -7.16 -15.98
CA MET A 1 -2.65 -6.17 -16.36
C MET A 1 -3.72 -6.15 -15.27
N ILE A 2 -4.31 -5.00 -14.91
CA ILE A 2 -5.50 -4.97 -14.02
C ILE A 2 -6.67 -5.57 -14.82
N PRO A 3 -7.35 -6.62 -14.32
CA PRO A 3 -8.48 -7.24 -15.03
C PRO A 3 -9.67 -6.29 -15.17
N ASP A 4 -10.42 -6.42 -16.26
CA ASP A 4 -11.52 -5.52 -16.60
C ASP A 4 -12.66 -5.55 -15.56
N ASN A 5 -12.88 -6.70 -14.91
CA ASN A 5 -13.89 -6.83 -13.87
C ASN A 5 -13.45 -6.33 -12.48
N PHE A 6 -12.19 -5.94 -12.31
CA PHE A 6 -11.65 -5.58 -11.00
C PHE A 6 -12.35 -4.35 -10.40
N ALA A 7 -12.71 -3.36 -11.22
CA ALA A 7 -13.39 -2.15 -10.76
C ALA A 7 -14.71 -2.49 -10.00
N ALA A 8 -15.44 -3.49 -10.48
CA ALA A 8 -16.67 -3.97 -9.87
C ALA A 8 -16.40 -4.86 -8.63
N THR A 9 -15.46 -5.79 -8.72
CA THR A 9 -15.25 -6.80 -7.65
C THR A 9 -14.39 -6.30 -6.50
N GLY A 10 -13.37 -5.49 -6.78
CA GLY A 10 -12.33 -5.08 -5.82
C GLY A 10 -11.39 -6.20 -5.38
N LEU A 11 -11.46 -7.37 -6.01
CA LEU A 11 -10.59 -8.51 -5.74
C LEU A 11 -10.32 -9.26 -7.04
N HIS A 12 -9.04 -9.58 -7.27
CA HIS A 12 -8.60 -10.49 -8.31
C HIS A 12 -7.54 -11.43 -7.75
N VAL A 13 -7.61 -12.70 -8.12
CA VAL A 13 -6.69 -13.76 -7.71
C VAL A 13 -6.23 -14.50 -8.97
N ALA A 14 -4.92 -14.59 -9.18
CA ALA A 14 -4.30 -15.32 -10.27
C ALA A 14 -3.12 -16.15 -9.75
N GLY A 15 -3.21 -17.47 -9.85
CA GLY A 15 -2.10 -18.38 -9.55
C GLY A 15 -1.10 -18.45 -10.71
N ASN A 16 0.15 -18.77 -10.41
CA ASN A 16 1.18 -19.08 -11.42
C ASN A 16 1.35 -20.60 -11.68
N GLY A 17 0.42 -21.43 -11.20
CA GLY A 17 0.50 -22.90 -11.28
C GLY A 17 1.28 -23.56 -10.14
N THR A 18 1.97 -22.80 -9.29
CA THR A 18 2.58 -23.31 -8.05
C THR A 18 1.72 -22.90 -6.86
N ARG A 19 1.32 -23.88 -6.04
CA ARG A 19 0.57 -23.60 -4.80
C ARG A 19 1.46 -22.78 -3.85
N PRO A 20 1.03 -21.58 -3.42
CA PRO A 20 1.84 -20.75 -2.54
C PRO A 20 1.89 -21.32 -1.11
N THR A 21 3.06 -21.24 -0.48
CA THR A 21 3.26 -21.60 0.94
C THR A 21 3.42 -20.35 1.82
N ARG A 22 3.74 -19.22 1.17
CA ARG A 22 4.03 -17.94 1.81
C ARG A 22 3.42 -16.80 1.04
N PHE A 23 3.33 -15.66 1.70
CA PHE A 23 2.78 -14.45 1.10
C PHE A 23 3.52 -13.20 1.56
N GLN A 24 3.52 -12.20 0.69
CA GLN A 24 3.96 -10.86 1.03
C GLN A 24 2.90 -9.85 0.60
N VAL A 25 2.57 -8.94 1.51
CA VAL A 25 1.62 -7.86 1.25
C VAL A 25 2.38 -6.61 0.86
N LEU A 26 2.10 -6.10 -0.34
CA LEU A 26 2.66 -4.89 -0.92
C LEU A 26 1.56 -3.84 -1.09
N GLY A 27 1.95 -2.58 -1.11
CA GLY A 27 1.03 -1.48 -1.36
C GLY A 27 1.63 -0.15 -0.93
N GLU A 28 0.96 0.94 -1.28
CA GLU A 28 1.34 2.26 -0.83
C GLU A 28 1.37 2.33 0.70
N ARG A 29 2.11 3.30 1.26
CA ARG A 29 1.91 3.68 2.66
C ARG A 29 0.44 4.01 2.86
N SER A 30 -0.11 3.71 4.03
CA SER A 30 -1.52 3.95 4.35
C SER A 30 -2.57 3.21 3.50
N SER A 31 -2.20 2.22 2.67
CA SER A 31 -3.16 1.43 1.90
C SER A 31 -3.80 0.25 2.66
N GLY A 32 -3.37 -0.04 3.90
CA GLY A 32 -3.92 -1.14 4.70
C GLY A 32 -3.11 -2.44 4.66
N THR A 33 -1.88 -2.42 4.14
CA THR A 33 -1.00 -3.60 4.07
C THR A 33 -0.86 -4.37 5.39
N ASN A 34 -0.77 -3.68 6.53
CA ASN A 34 -0.68 -4.33 7.84
C ASN A 34 -1.98 -5.05 8.24
N TYR A 35 -3.14 -4.51 7.86
CA TYR A 35 -4.45 -5.12 8.13
C TYR A 35 -4.56 -6.43 7.35
N VAL A 36 -4.31 -6.38 6.04
CA VAL A 36 -4.35 -7.56 5.16
C VAL A 36 -3.31 -8.61 5.59
N LYS A 37 -2.09 -8.20 5.94
CA LYS A 37 -1.05 -9.12 6.47
C LYS A 37 -1.55 -9.89 7.67
N ARG A 38 -2.21 -9.20 8.61
CA ARG A 38 -2.74 -9.82 9.83
C ARG A 38 -4.01 -10.64 9.59
N LEU A 39 -4.85 -10.23 8.63
CA LEU A 39 -6.04 -10.97 8.24
C LEU A 39 -5.63 -12.33 7.65
N LEU A 40 -4.76 -12.34 6.65
CA LEU A 40 -4.27 -13.58 6.01
C LEU A 40 -3.50 -14.46 7.00
N GLY A 41 -2.56 -13.91 7.75
CA GLY A 41 -1.74 -14.68 8.69
C GLY A 41 -2.52 -15.26 9.89
N ARG A 42 -3.76 -14.84 10.11
CA ARG A 42 -4.63 -15.40 11.16
C ARG A 42 -5.58 -16.47 10.66
N ASN A 43 -5.87 -16.49 9.36
CA ASN A 43 -6.99 -17.23 8.78
C ASN A 43 -6.58 -18.15 7.62
N THR A 44 -5.29 -18.23 7.29
CA THR A 44 -4.76 -19.10 6.23
C THR A 44 -3.51 -19.84 6.74
N ALA A 45 -3.11 -20.91 6.03
CA ALA A 45 -1.87 -21.63 6.30
C ALA A 45 -0.61 -20.92 5.74
N LEU A 46 -0.78 -19.78 5.06
CA LEU A 46 0.33 -19.07 4.43
C LEU A 46 1.23 -18.40 5.48
N THR A 47 2.54 -18.53 5.28
CA THR A 47 3.53 -17.85 6.13
C THR A 47 3.84 -16.44 5.61
N PRO A 48 3.73 -15.38 6.43
CA PRO A 48 4.10 -14.03 5.99
C PRO A 48 5.62 -13.91 5.80
N THR A 49 6.06 -13.25 4.73
CA THR A 49 7.48 -12.99 4.44
C THR A 49 7.73 -11.54 4.02
N GLU A 50 9.01 -11.17 3.90
CA GLU A 50 9.51 -9.87 3.43
C GLU A 50 10.56 -10.05 2.32
N ALA A 51 10.52 -11.19 1.61
CA ALA A 51 11.47 -11.59 0.57
C ALA A 51 11.61 -10.60 -0.61
N LEU A 52 10.56 -9.82 -0.90
CA LEU A 52 10.56 -8.75 -1.91
C LEU A 52 10.98 -7.39 -1.34
N GLY A 53 11.62 -7.37 -0.17
CA GLY A 53 12.09 -6.18 0.51
C GLY A 53 10.97 -5.34 1.12
N TRP A 54 11.22 -4.04 1.25
CA TRP A 54 10.31 -3.11 1.91
C TRP A 54 8.99 -2.96 1.14
N LYS A 55 7.87 -3.28 1.80
CA LYS A 55 6.53 -3.39 1.20
C LYS A 55 5.94 -2.15 0.50
N HIS A 56 6.54 -0.98 0.71
CA HIS A 56 6.12 0.30 0.13
C HIS A 56 7.06 0.78 -1.00
N ALA A 57 8.17 0.07 -1.22
CA ALA A 57 9.09 0.37 -2.30
C ALA A 57 8.43 0.16 -3.67
N HIS A 58 9.04 0.74 -4.71
CA HIS A 58 8.81 0.23 -6.06
C HIS A 58 9.24 -1.24 -6.17
N PRO A 59 8.75 -1.99 -7.16
CA PRO A 59 9.18 -3.37 -7.37
C PRO A 59 10.71 -3.46 -7.46
N HIS A 60 11.31 -4.17 -6.51
CA HIS A 60 12.75 -4.35 -6.35
C HIS A 60 13.01 -5.76 -5.82
N ALA A 61 13.23 -6.71 -6.73
CA ALA A 61 13.51 -8.10 -6.38
C ALA A 61 14.38 -8.72 -7.46
N THR A 62 15.38 -9.51 -7.06
CA THR A 62 16.20 -10.30 -7.99
C THR A 62 15.34 -11.33 -8.72
N ALA A 63 14.45 -12.01 -8.00
CA ALA A 63 13.45 -12.93 -8.52
C ALA A 63 12.26 -12.99 -7.58
N ILE A 64 11.09 -13.40 -8.09
CA ILE A 64 9.92 -13.69 -7.26
C ILE A 64 9.83 -15.21 -7.10
N PRO A 65 9.91 -15.73 -5.86
CA PRO A 65 9.81 -17.17 -5.65
C PRO A 65 8.47 -17.73 -6.14
N ALA A 66 8.50 -18.91 -6.78
CA ALA A 66 7.30 -19.51 -7.37
C ALA A 66 6.20 -19.81 -6.32
N ASP A 67 6.61 -20.13 -5.09
CA ASP A 67 5.74 -20.45 -3.95
C ASP A 67 5.26 -19.22 -3.16
N LEU A 68 5.51 -18.00 -3.66
CA LEU A 68 5.12 -16.74 -3.03
C LEU A 68 3.86 -16.17 -3.67
N ALA A 69 2.82 -15.95 -2.86
CA ALA A 69 1.68 -15.11 -3.24
C ALA A 69 2.00 -13.63 -2.99
N VAL A 70 1.99 -12.82 -4.05
CA VAL A 70 2.17 -11.37 -3.98
C VAL A 70 0.81 -10.69 -3.86
N ILE A 71 0.52 -10.18 -2.65
CA ILE A 71 -0.76 -9.55 -2.32
C ILE A 71 -0.63 -8.04 -2.44
N CYS A 72 -1.14 -7.47 -3.53
CA CYS A 72 -1.14 -6.05 -3.84
C CYS A 72 -2.40 -5.37 -3.30
N VAL A 73 -2.23 -4.43 -2.36
CA VAL A 73 -3.35 -3.76 -1.70
C VAL A 73 -3.44 -2.29 -2.11
N THR A 74 -4.63 -1.92 -2.60
CA THR A 74 -4.99 -0.55 -2.99
C THR A 74 -6.03 0.05 -2.04
N ARG A 75 -6.16 1.38 -2.05
CA ARG A 75 -7.11 2.12 -1.23
C ARG A 75 -7.57 3.37 -1.97
N HIS A 76 -8.80 3.81 -1.74
CA HIS A 76 -9.34 5.06 -2.29
C HIS A 76 -8.45 6.27 -1.93
N ALA A 77 -8.19 7.19 -2.87
CA ALA A 77 -7.18 8.23 -2.69
C ALA A 77 -7.51 9.21 -1.54
N VAL A 78 -8.78 9.58 -1.35
CA VAL A 78 -9.18 10.51 -0.27
C VAL A 78 -8.83 10.01 1.14
N PRO A 79 -9.35 8.87 1.63
CA PRO A 79 -8.99 8.37 2.95
C PRO A 79 -7.53 7.89 3.02
N TRP A 80 -6.90 7.60 1.88
CA TRP A 80 -5.47 7.36 1.79
C TRP A 80 -4.65 8.63 2.07
N ALA A 81 -4.91 9.74 1.38
CA ALA A 81 -4.20 11.01 1.54
C ALA A 81 -4.36 11.58 2.96
N LEU A 82 -5.57 11.54 3.50
CA LEU A 82 -5.82 11.91 4.91
C LEU A 82 -5.00 11.04 5.88
N SER A 83 -4.84 9.75 5.59
CA SER A 83 -4.03 8.84 6.40
C SER A 83 -2.52 9.06 6.21
N MET A 84 -2.08 9.45 5.02
CA MET A 84 -0.70 9.87 4.75
C MET A 84 -0.35 11.11 5.57
N HIS A 85 -1.23 12.11 5.60
CA HIS A 85 -1.06 13.27 6.47
C HIS A 85 -1.25 12.94 7.94
N ALA A 86 -2.13 12.01 8.33
CA ALA A 86 -2.27 11.62 9.73
C ALA A 86 -0.99 11.03 10.33
N LYS A 87 -0.18 10.35 9.50
CA LYS A 87 1.06 9.67 9.88
C LYS A 87 2.05 9.74 8.71
N PRO A 88 2.74 10.87 8.52
CA PRO A 88 3.70 11.08 7.44
C PRO A 88 5.01 10.33 7.77
N TRP A 89 4.94 9.00 7.77
CA TRP A 89 6.07 8.12 8.07
C TRP A 89 7.27 8.49 7.22
N HIS A 90 8.44 8.56 7.83
CA HIS A 90 9.71 8.84 7.16
C HIS A 90 9.83 10.22 6.48
N CYS A 91 8.81 11.08 6.53
CA CYS A 91 8.92 12.45 6.03
C CYS A 91 9.84 13.29 6.94
N PRO A 92 10.62 14.25 6.39
CA PRO A 92 11.45 15.14 7.19
C PRO A 92 10.57 16.08 8.06
N PRO A 93 11.12 16.65 9.15
CA PRO A 93 10.37 17.53 10.05
C PRO A 93 9.60 18.66 9.34
N ALA A 94 10.23 19.30 8.34
CA ALA A 94 9.62 20.38 7.56
C ALA A 94 8.31 19.94 6.88
N MET A 95 8.31 18.75 6.24
CA MET A 95 7.12 18.22 5.59
C MET A 95 6.07 17.75 6.62
N GLN A 96 6.48 17.22 7.78
CA GLN A 96 5.54 16.82 8.84
C GLN A 96 4.78 18.01 9.42
N ALA A 97 5.38 19.21 9.42
CA ALA A 97 4.80 20.44 9.95
C ALA A 97 3.75 21.09 9.02
N LEU A 98 3.61 20.62 7.78
CA LEU A 98 2.68 21.20 6.81
C LEU A 98 1.21 20.94 7.18
N ALA A 99 0.36 21.94 6.93
CA ALA A 99 -1.08 21.75 6.89
C ALA A 99 -1.46 20.79 5.75
N PHE A 100 -2.65 20.20 5.81
CA PHE A 100 -3.06 19.16 4.85
C PHE A 100 -2.98 19.63 3.39
N SER A 101 -3.47 20.83 3.12
CA SER A 101 -3.50 21.41 1.77
C SER A 101 -2.07 21.59 1.22
N ASP A 102 -1.14 22.13 2.00
CA ASP A 102 0.26 22.27 1.57
C ASP A 102 0.96 20.91 1.47
N PHE A 103 0.66 19.97 2.38
CA PHE A 103 1.27 18.64 2.42
C PHE A 103 1.02 17.84 1.14
N ILE A 104 -0.22 17.84 0.62
CA ILE A 104 -0.52 17.05 -0.59
C ILE A 104 0.13 17.66 -1.85
N ARG A 105 0.44 18.96 -1.82
CA ARG A 105 1.05 19.75 -2.91
C ARG A 105 2.57 19.81 -2.85
N ALA A 106 3.17 19.51 -1.70
CA ALA A 106 4.61 19.54 -1.51
C ALA A 106 5.30 18.37 -2.23
N PRO A 107 6.56 18.56 -2.71
CA PRO A 107 7.39 17.46 -3.18
C PRO A 107 7.46 16.33 -2.15
N TRP A 108 7.31 15.09 -2.61
CA TRP A 108 7.31 13.93 -1.75
C TRP A 108 8.73 13.57 -1.30
N GLU A 109 9.09 14.01 -0.10
CA GLU A 109 10.39 13.74 0.49
C GLU A 109 10.31 12.77 1.66
N THR A 110 11.22 11.80 1.66
CA THR A 110 11.39 10.87 2.77
C THR A 110 12.86 10.56 3.02
N VAL A 111 13.18 10.25 4.27
CA VAL A 111 14.53 9.98 4.76
C VAL A 111 14.58 8.65 5.49
N VAL A 112 15.79 8.10 5.62
CA VAL A 112 16.06 7.02 6.57
C VAL A 112 15.98 7.61 7.98
N ASP A 113 14.79 7.58 8.57
CA ASP A 113 14.52 8.22 9.88
C ASP A 113 14.94 7.34 11.07
N ARG A 114 14.82 6.02 10.95
CA ARG A 114 15.21 5.06 11.99
C ARG A 114 15.78 3.79 11.37
N ALA A 115 17.02 3.48 11.74
CA ALA A 115 17.77 2.33 11.25
C ALA A 115 16.98 1.00 11.33
N ARG A 116 16.22 0.78 12.40
CA ARG A 116 15.41 -0.44 12.60
C ARG A 116 14.37 -0.71 11.50
N TYR A 117 13.92 0.32 10.77
CA TYR A 117 12.96 0.16 9.68
C TYR A 117 13.64 -0.28 8.37
N PHE A 118 14.96 -0.18 8.31
CA PHE A 118 15.77 -0.35 7.11
C PHE A 118 17.00 -1.23 7.39
N GLY A 119 16.78 -2.40 7.99
CA GLY A 119 17.84 -3.40 8.18
C GLY A 119 18.97 -3.01 9.14
N GLY A 120 18.77 -2.00 10.00
CA GLY A 120 19.80 -1.54 10.93
C GLY A 120 20.80 -0.56 10.32
N ALA A 121 20.45 0.10 9.21
CA ALA A 121 21.31 1.07 8.54
C ALA A 121 21.52 2.37 9.33
N VAL A 122 22.33 2.33 10.39
CA VAL A 122 22.63 3.49 11.25
C VAL A 122 23.41 4.56 10.49
N ASP A 123 24.37 4.16 9.65
CA ASP A 123 25.23 5.08 8.89
C ASP A 123 24.47 5.84 7.78
N LEU A 124 23.22 5.44 7.50
CA LEU A 124 22.37 6.07 6.49
C LEU A 124 21.33 7.02 7.10
N LEU A 125 21.30 7.22 8.42
CA LEU A 125 20.30 8.07 9.07
C LEU A 125 20.30 9.50 8.49
N GLY A 126 19.10 10.02 8.22
CA GLY A 126 18.89 11.35 7.63
C GLY A 126 19.10 11.41 6.11
N GLN A 127 19.70 10.39 5.49
CA GLN A 127 19.86 10.34 4.04
C GLN A 127 18.52 10.16 3.33
N PRO A 128 18.37 10.65 2.08
CA PRO A 128 17.16 10.43 1.29
C PRO A 128 16.85 8.94 1.13
N LEU A 129 15.60 8.56 1.40
CA LEU A 129 15.15 7.18 1.24
C LEU A 129 14.91 6.87 -0.24
N GLN A 130 15.91 6.26 -0.88
CA GLN A 130 15.89 5.95 -2.32
C GLN A 130 14.72 5.05 -2.73
N LEU A 131 14.26 4.15 -1.86
CA LEU A 131 13.14 3.24 -2.14
C LEU A 131 11.80 3.97 -2.36
N ASP A 132 11.71 5.25 -2.01
CA ASP A 132 10.53 6.08 -2.19
C ASP A 132 10.64 7.13 -3.29
N ARG A 133 11.78 7.17 -3.98
CA ARG A 133 12.01 8.05 -5.14
C ARG A 133 11.59 7.37 -6.44
N ASP A 134 11.49 8.17 -7.50
CA ASP A 134 11.29 7.64 -8.85
C ASP A 134 12.49 6.77 -9.24
N PRO A 135 12.28 5.47 -9.55
CA PRO A 135 13.37 4.56 -9.88
C PRO A 135 14.06 4.89 -11.21
N VAL A 136 13.45 5.70 -12.07
CA VAL A 136 14.02 6.11 -13.36
C VAL A 136 14.86 7.37 -13.21
N SER A 137 14.29 8.43 -12.63
CA SER A 137 14.97 9.72 -12.52
C SER A 137 15.82 9.89 -11.25
N GLY A 138 15.55 9.10 -10.20
CA GLY A 138 16.17 9.27 -8.87
C GLY A 138 15.71 10.53 -8.13
N LEU A 139 14.71 11.24 -8.65
CA LEU A 139 14.19 12.47 -8.06
C LEU A 139 12.99 12.19 -7.12
N PRO A 140 12.71 13.10 -6.16
CA PRO A 140 11.44 13.12 -5.45
C PRO A 140 10.27 13.31 -6.41
N TYR A 141 9.10 12.78 -6.08
CA TYR A 141 7.88 13.08 -6.82
C TYR A 141 7.45 14.53 -6.54
N PRO A 142 6.90 15.26 -7.53
CA PRO A 142 6.56 16.67 -7.37
C PRO A 142 5.43 16.91 -6.36
N ASP A 143 4.58 15.90 -6.13
CA ASP A 143 3.45 15.98 -5.21
C ASP A 143 2.96 14.57 -4.82
N LEU A 144 1.96 14.51 -3.92
CA LEU A 144 1.43 13.26 -3.41
C LEU A 144 0.64 12.45 -4.47
N ALA A 145 0.00 13.10 -5.44
CA ALA A 145 -0.75 12.44 -6.51
C ALA A 145 0.19 11.76 -7.52
N ALA A 146 1.31 12.41 -7.84
CA ALA A 146 2.37 11.85 -8.68
C ALA A 146 3.01 10.61 -8.05
N LEU A 147 3.32 10.67 -6.73
CA LEU A 147 3.77 9.49 -5.97
C LEU A 147 2.78 8.34 -6.11
N ARG A 148 1.49 8.60 -5.84
CA ARG A 148 0.43 7.59 -5.90
C ARG A 148 0.38 6.89 -7.25
N THR A 149 0.32 7.67 -8.32
CA THR A 149 0.27 7.15 -9.69
C THR A 149 1.46 6.22 -9.95
N ALA A 150 2.68 6.65 -9.61
CA ALA A 150 3.87 5.85 -9.81
C ALA A 150 3.89 4.57 -8.96
N LYS A 151 3.46 4.65 -7.70
CA LYS A 151 3.39 3.50 -6.79
C LYS A 151 2.32 2.49 -7.23
N LEU A 152 1.16 2.94 -7.67
CA LEU A 152 0.09 2.08 -8.20
C LEU A 152 0.51 1.40 -9.51
N ARG A 153 1.21 2.10 -10.42
CA ARG A 153 1.79 1.50 -11.63
C ARG A 153 2.82 0.42 -11.26
N GLY A 154 3.72 0.72 -10.33
CA GLY A 154 4.68 -0.25 -9.81
C GLY A 154 3.99 -1.49 -9.20
N LEU A 155 3.01 -1.26 -8.33
CA LEU A 155 2.25 -2.30 -7.64
C LEU A 155 1.49 -3.20 -8.63
N THR A 156 0.77 -2.61 -9.59
CA THR A 156 -0.01 -3.37 -10.57
C THR A 156 0.85 -4.06 -11.63
N SER A 157 2.12 -3.66 -11.79
CA SER A 157 3.07 -4.34 -12.66
C SER A 157 3.37 -5.78 -12.24
N TYR A 158 3.14 -6.16 -10.97
CA TYR A 158 3.32 -7.54 -10.50
C TYR A 158 2.46 -8.56 -11.26
N ALA A 159 1.31 -8.13 -11.80
CA ALA A 159 0.49 -8.97 -12.67
C ALA A 159 1.20 -9.45 -13.95
N ASN A 160 2.35 -8.87 -14.31
CA ASN A 160 3.12 -9.23 -15.51
C ASN A 160 4.44 -9.94 -15.16
N ARG A 161 4.65 -10.38 -13.91
CA ARG A 161 5.96 -10.89 -13.43
C ARG A 161 6.00 -12.40 -13.21
N GLY A 162 5.04 -13.15 -13.76
CA GLY A 162 4.98 -14.62 -13.65
C GLY A 162 4.81 -15.15 -12.22
N CYS A 163 4.34 -14.31 -11.29
CA CYS A 163 4.12 -14.68 -9.91
C CYS A 163 2.64 -14.97 -9.63
N THR A 164 2.37 -15.73 -8.56
CA THR A 164 1.03 -15.75 -7.97
C THR A 164 0.68 -14.34 -7.49
N PHE A 165 -0.39 -13.78 -8.03
CA PHE A 165 -0.76 -12.38 -7.90
C PHE A 165 -2.18 -12.24 -7.34
N VAL A 166 -2.33 -11.42 -6.30
CA VAL A 166 -3.63 -11.03 -5.76
C VAL A 166 -3.69 -9.51 -5.76
N LEU A 167 -4.71 -8.93 -6.37
CA LEU A 167 -5.02 -7.50 -6.26
C LEU A 167 -6.26 -7.35 -5.37
N LEU A 168 -6.19 -6.49 -4.37
CA LEU A 168 -7.24 -6.34 -3.36
C LEU A 168 -7.42 -4.87 -3.00
N ARG A 169 -8.67 -4.41 -3.04
CA ARG A 169 -9.07 -3.15 -2.40
C ARG A 169 -9.18 -3.33 -0.89
N MET A 170 -8.61 -2.39 -0.15
CA MET A 170 -8.70 -2.35 1.31
C MET A 170 -10.15 -2.31 1.79
N GLU A 171 -11.02 -1.65 1.02
CA GLU A 171 -12.44 -1.53 1.29
C GLU A 171 -13.12 -2.91 1.35
N GLN A 172 -12.85 -3.79 0.39
CA GLN A 172 -13.33 -5.19 0.37
C GLN A 172 -12.77 -6.00 1.55
N ALA A 173 -11.48 -5.83 1.85
CA ALA A 173 -10.83 -6.54 2.96
C ALA A 173 -11.49 -6.23 4.32
N VAL A 174 -11.97 -4.99 4.51
CA VAL A 174 -12.61 -4.55 5.76
C VAL A 174 -14.08 -4.91 5.81
N THR A 175 -14.82 -4.68 4.71
CA THR A 175 -16.28 -4.83 4.68
C THR A 175 -16.73 -6.27 4.47
N GLN A 176 -15.93 -7.09 3.78
CA GLN A 176 -16.26 -8.47 3.44
C GLN A 176 -15.08 -9.44 3.71
N PRO A 177 -14.47 -9.44 4.91
CA PRO A 177 -13.25 -10.20 5.19
C PRO A 177 -13.40 -11.71 4.97
N ALA A 178 -14.56 -12.28 5.30
CA ALA A 178 -14.82 -13.71 5.10
C ALA A 178 -14.89 -14.08 3.62
N ALA A 179 -15.59 -13.27 2.80
CA ALA A 179 -15.69 -13.50 1.36
C ALA A 179 -14.33 -13.34 0.66
N VAL A 180 -13.55 -12.32 1.06
CA VAL A 180 -12.18 -12.13 0.56
C VAL A 180 -11.29 -13.33 0.89
N LEU A 181 -11.34 -13.84 2.13
CA LEU A 181 -10.56 -15.01 2.52
C LEU A 181 -10.98 -16.27 1.74
N ALA A 182 -12.27 -16.51 1.59
CA ALA A 182 -12.78 -17.64 0.81
C ALA A 182 -12.30 -17.57 -0.65
N ALA A 183 -12.44 -16.41 -1.30
CA ALA A 183 -12.01 -16.21 -2.68
C ALA A 183 -10.49 -16.34 -2.85
N ILE A 184 -9.68 -15.86 -1.91
CA ILE A 184 -8.23 -16.06 -1.92
C ILE A 184 -7.88 -17.54 -1.73
N CYS A 185 -8.50 -18.24 -0.78
CA CYS A 185 -8.25 -19.66 -0.58
C CYS A 185 -8.60 -20.47 -1.83
N THR A 186 -9.79 -20.25 -2.40
CA THR A 186 -10.21 -20.92 -3.64
C THR A 186 -9.28 -20.61 -4.81
N GLY A 187 -8.99 -19.34 -5.07
CA GLY A 187 -8.19 -18.93 -6.22
C GLY A 187 -6.70 -19.31 -6.12
N LEU A 188 -6.21 -19.61 -4.91
CA LEU A 188 -4.83 -20.05 -4.66
C LEU A 188 -4.74 -21.55 -4.35
N ASP A 189 -5.83 -22.30 -4.49
CA ASP A 189 -5.89 -23.74 -4.17
C ASP A 189 -5.39 -24.04 -2.74
N LEU A 190 -5.81 -23.22 -1.79
CA LEU A 190 -5.52 -23.38 -0.37
C LEU A 190 -6.68 -24.07 0.34
N PRO A 191 -6.42 -24.82 1.42
CA PRO A 191 -7.49 -25.31 2.27
C PRO A 191 -8.43 -24.19 2.70
N ALA A 192 -9.72 -24.45 2.65
CA ALA A 192 -10.71 -23.53 3.18
C ALA A 192 -10.43 -23.28 4.68
N PRO A 193 -10.65 -22.07 5.20
CA PRO A 193 -10.56 -21.81 6.62
C PRO A 193 -11.52 -22.75 7.37
N ASN A 194 -10.97 -23.66 8.18
CA ASN A 194 -11.73 -24.62 8.99
C ASN A 194 -12.09 -24.07 10.38
N THR A 195 -11.81 -22.79 10.62
CA THR A 195 -12.09 -22.10 11.88
C THR A 195 -12.92 -20.85 11.62
N PRO A 196 -13.72 -20.39 12.60
CA PRO A 196 -14.42 -19.12 12.49
C PRO A 196 -13.47 -17.97 12.15
N LEU A 197 -13.95 -16.99 11.39
CA LEU A 197 -13.18 -15.79 11.03
C LEU A 197 -12.56 -15.17 12.29
N ARG A 198 -11.24 -14.97 12.26
CA ARG A 198 -10.48 -14.27 13.31
C ARG A 198 -10.26 -12.83 12.89
N PRO A 199 -11.10 -11.86 13.32
CA PRO A 199 -11.05 -10.49 12.84
C PRO A 199 -9.78 -9.76 13.28
N VAL A 200 -9.45 -8.68 12.58
CA VAL A 200 -8.36 -7.78 12.93
C VAL A 200 -8.92 -6.62 13.76
N VAL A 201 -8.96 -6.80 15.09
CA VAL A 201 -9.48 -5.79 16.04
C VAL A 201 -8.45 -4.75 16.48
N LYS A 202 -7.16 -4.99 16.26
CA LYS A 202 -6.09 -4.12 16.75
C LYS A 202 -5.96 -2.87 15.87
N ARG A 203 -5.86 -1.68 16.48
CA ARG A 203 -5.44 -0.46 15.78
C ARG A 203 -3.98 -0.58 15.31
N LEU A 204 -3.77 -0.73 14.01
CA LEU A 204 -2.45 -0.88 13.41
C LEU A 204 -1.80 0.47 13.09
N GLY A 205 -0.47 0.51 13.10
CA GLY A 205 0.30 1.73 12.82
C GLY A 205 0.14 2.84 13.88
N SER A 206 -0.29 2.53 15.10
CA SER A 206 -0.46 3.51 16.19
C SER A 206 0.85 4.04 16.77
N LYS A 207 1.98 3.38 16.52
CA LYS A 207 3.30 3.74 17.05
C LYS A 207 4.08 4.77 16.21
N PHE A 208 3.38 5.60 15.44
CA PHE A 208 4.02 6.72 14.76
C PHE A 208 4.54 7.69 15.82
N LEU A 209 5.85 8.00 15.79
CA LEU A 209 6.39 9.09 16.62
C LEU A 209 6.74 10.24 15.66
N PRO A 210 6.06 11.38 15.78
CA PRO A 210 6.38 12.58 15.02
C PRO A 210 7.82 13.04 15.24
N ALA A 211 8.39 13.70 14.24
CA ALA A 211 9.68 14.40 14.35
C ALA A 211 9.52 15.87 14.75
N VAL A 212 8.28 16.36 14.87
CA VAL A 212 7.91 17.70 15.30
C VAL A 212 6.93 17.62 16.48
N PRO A 213 7.03 18.52 17.48
CA PRO A 213 6.17 18.47 18.68
C PRO A 213 4.71 18.76 18.37
N ASP A 214 4.44 19.83 17.61
CA ASP A 214 3.10 20.29 17.29
C ASP A 214 2.82 20.10 15.80
N ARG A 215 2.07 19.04 15.49
CA ARG A 215 1.76 18.66 14.11
C ARG A 215 0.32 19.01 13.76
N PRO A 216 0.05 19.65 12.60
CA PRO A 216 -1.31 19.84 12.14
C PRO A 216 -2.05 18.51 12.07
N GLN A 217 -3.27 18.48 12.62
CA GLN A 217 -4.13 17.32 12.47
C GLN A 217 -4.69 17.27 11.04
N PRO A 218 -4.87 16.07 10.47
CA PRO A 218 -5.60 15.94 9.21
C PRO A 218 -7.02 16.48 9.40
N PRO A 219 -7.61 17.15 8.39
CA PRO A 219 -8.99 17.56 8.49
C PRO A 219 -9.89 16.32 8.57
N LYS A 220 -11.05 16.45 9.22
CA LYS A 220 -12.01 15.33 9.33
C LYS A 220 -12.52 14.87 7.96
N GLN A 221 -12.61 15.80 7.02
CA GLN A 221 -13.01 15.59 5.65
C GLN A 221 -12.10 16.43 4.74
N MET A 222 -11.78 15.92 3.56
CA MET A 222 -11.03 16.67 2.56
C MET A 222 -11.91 17.81 2.04
N GLN A 223 -11.35 19.02 1.98
CA GLN A 223 -12.08 20.18 1.44
C GLN A 223 -12.26 20.03 -0.07
N THR A 224 -13.32 20.65 -0.62
CA THR A 224 -13.63 20.60 -2.06
C THR A 224 -12.43 21.03 -2.92
N ALA A 225 -11.76 22.14 -2.59
CA ALA A 225 -10.59 22.60 -3.34
C ALA A 225 -9.40 21.62 -3.31
N ASP A 226 -9.24 20.85 -2.23
CA ASP A 226 -8.20 19.81 -2.16
C ASP A 226 -8.61 18.56 -2.94
N LEU A 227 -9.90 18.22 -2.96
CA LEU A 227 -10.43 17.12 -3.77
C LEU A 227 -10.33 17.43 -5.26
N ASP A 228 -10.71 18.65 -5.67
CA ASP A 228 -10.61 19.10 -7.06
C ASP A 228 -9.16 19.09 -7.53
N TRP A 229 -8.24 19.61 -6.69
CA TRP A 229 -6.82 19.56 -6.98
C TRP A 229 -6.31 18.12 -7.09
N LEU A 230 -6.76 17.21 -6.21
CA LEU A 230 -6.36 15.81 -6.26
C LEU A 230 -6.88 15.14 -7.55
N ARG A 231 -8.14 15.37 -7.91
CA ARG A 231 -8.77 14.85 -9.14
C ARG A 231 -8.02 15.26 -10.40
N ASP A 232 -7.58 16.52 -10.47
CA ASP A 232 -6.84 17.07 -11.62
C ASP A 232 -5.47 16.39 -11.81
N ARG A 233 -4.85 15.90 -10.73
CA ARG A 233 -3.49 15.34 -10.76
C ARG A 233 -3.41 13.82 -10.73
N LEU A 234 -4.49 13.14 -10.34
CA LEU A 234 -4.53 11.68 -10.38
C LEU A 234 -4.63 11.17 -11.82
N ASP A 235 -4.03 9.99 -12.06
CA ASP A 235 -4.32 9.21 -13.25
C ASP A 235 -5.71 8.59 -13.13
N MET A 236 -6.74 9.35 -13.54
CA MET A 236 -8.14 8.95 -13.40
C MET A 236 -8.47 7.65 -14.14
N GLY A 237 -7.75 7.33 -15.22
CA GLY A 237 -7.91 6.04 -15.92
C GLY A 237 -7.42 4.86 -15.07
N LEU A 238 -6.27 5.02 -14.40
CA LEU A 238 -5.77 4.02 -13.46
C LEU A 238 -6.69 3.88 -12.24
N GLU A 239 -7.15 5.00 -11.66
CA GLU A 239 -8.07 5.00 -10.53
C GLU A 239 -9.40 4.30 -10.86
N ALA A 240 -9.99 4.61 -12.02
CA ALA A 240 -11.23 3.98 -12.47
C ALA A 240 -11.08 2.47 -12.68
N ARG A 241 -9.94 2.02 -13.24
CA ARG A 241 -9.63 0.59 -13.36
C ARG A 241 -9.47 -0.11 -12.01
N LEU A 242 -9.06 0.63 -10.98
CA LEU A 242 -9.04 0.15 -9.60
C LEU A 242 -10.41 0.25 -8.90
N GLY A 243 -11.42 0.75 -9.60
CA GLY A 243 -12.79 0.89 -9.10
C GLY A 243 -12.97 2.10 -8.18
N TYR A 244 -12.19 3.16 -8.38
CA TYR A 244 -12.31 4.41 -7.65
C TYR A 244 -12.88 5.52 -8.53
N SER A 245 -13.86 6.24 -7.98
CA SER A 245 -14.45 7.45 -8.55
C SER A 245 -14.44 8.54 -7.47
N TYR A 246 -14.42 9.81 -7.88
CA TYR A 246 -14.22 10.96 -6.98
C TYR A 246 -15.29 12.04 -7.17
N ASP A 247 -16.47 11.63 -7.65
CA ASP A 247 -17.66 12.47 -7.82
C ASP A 247 -18.50 12.57 -6.54
#